data_AF-A0A1J5L1T6-F1
#
_entry.id   AF-A0A1J5L1T6-F1
#
_cell.length_a   1.000
_cell.length_b   1.000
_cell.length_c   1.000
_cell.angle_alpha   90.00
_cell.angle_beta   90.00
_cell.angle_gamma   90.00
#
_symmetry.space_group_name_H-M   'P 1'
#
loop_
_entity.id
_entity.type
_entity.pdbx_description
1 polymer ?
#
loop_
_entity_poly.entity_id
_entity_poly.type
_entity_poly.pdbx_seq_one_letter_code
_entity_poly.pdbx_strand_id
1 'polypeptide(L)'
;MSLPPDATLRPAVFTALLLRGAVALVTCLFLVLPTRTPAAEPAQIEAFLKVTGFDVALQSIAQSAGEAPQMLGAEVGDFGLEWERLAEDVFDPVIMHDMALEILQQTLSTDALFHAAEFYASDLGQRLVAVENAAQLDDGTAAREEGDRLVAQMAARDDPRIGIFKEMNSAIGGTESAIRAVQEIQVRFLMAANAAGIVELQVDVEGLRALLREQEGEMHRAMSAANLANSAVTYQGFSVEDMRAYVAALKHPLMKEVYELLNAVQFEIQANRFEELAHRMRDLQPVQDL
;
A
#
# COMPACT_ATOMS: atom_id res chain seq x y z
N MET A 1 -62.76 63.99 -23.15
CA MET A 1 -62.19 65.04 -22.29
C MET A 1 -61.28 64.35 -21.29
N SER A 2 -59.97 64.49 -21.50
CA SER A 2 -58.86 64.24 -20.56
C SER A 2 -58.60 62.81 -20.05
N LEU A 3 -57.71 62.10 -20.74
CA LEU A 3 -56.83 61.09 -20.14
C LEU A 3 -55.67 61.81 -19.41
N PRO A 4 -55.31 61.45 -18.17
CA PRO A 4 -54.07 61.90 -17.55
C PRO A 4 -52.88 60.96 -17.87
N PRO A 5 -51.63 61.47 -17.75
CA PRO A 5 -50.44 60.89 -18.36
C PRO A 5 -49.54 60.10 -17.39
N ASP A 6 -48.62 59.36 -17.99
CA ASP A 6 -47.29 58.95 -17.54
C ASP A 6 -47.08 58.26 -16.18
N ALA A 7 -46.64 57.00 -16.26
CA ALA A 7 -45.63 56.46 -15.34
C ALA A 7 -44.54 55.73 -16.16
N THR A 8 -43.59 56.51 -16.67
CA THR A 8 -42.33 56.01 -17.22
C THR A 8 -41.48 55.47 -16.07
N LEU A 9 -41.39 54.14 -15.96
CA LEU A 9 -40.48 53.49 -15.03
C LEU A 9 -39.03 53.78 -15.45
N ARG A 10 -38.29 54.43 -14.54
CA ARG A 10 -36.90 54.87 -14.70
C ARG A 10 -35.95 53.68 -15.00
N PRO A 11 -35.07 53.77 -16.01
CA PRO A 11 -34.15 52.69 -16.38
C PRO A 11 -32.99 52.46 -15.38
N ALA A 12 -32.87 53.27 -14.33
CA ALA A 12 -31.75 53.24 -13.39
C ALA A 12 -31.83 52.12 -12.32
N VAL A 13 -32.98 51.45 -12.15
CA VAL A 13 -33.13 50.37 -11.14
C VAL A 13 -32.69 49.01 -11.68
N PHE A 14 -32.73 48.81 -13.00
CA PHE A 14 -32.39 47.53 -13.64
C PHE A 14 -30.87 47.28 -13.74
N THR A 15 -30.07 48.33 -13.89
CA THR A 15 -28.60 48.22 -13.98
C THR A 15 -27.94 47.90 -12.63
N ALA A 16 -28.55 48.29 -11.50
CA ALA A 16 -28.02 48.01 -10.18
C ALA A 16 -28.23 46.55 -9.72
N LEU A 17 -29.28 45.88 -10.21
CA LEU A 17 -29.53 44.47 -9.89
C LEU A 17 -28.63 43.51 -10.69
N LEU A 18 -28.34 43.83 -11.95
CA LEU A 18 -27.47 43.01 -12.81
C LEU A 18 -26.00 43.06 -12.36
N LEU A 19 -25.52 44.19 -11.85
CA LEU A 19 -24.16 44.29 -11.30
C LEU A 19 -23.98 43.52 -9.98
N ARG A 20 -25.02 43.42 -9.14
CA ARG A 20 -24.98 42.68 -7.88
C ARG A 20 -25.07 41.16 -8.08
N GLY A 21 -25.78 40.69 -9.11
CA GLY A 21 -25.82 39.27 -9.48
C GLY A 21 -24.50 38.77 -10.09
N ALA A 22 -23.84 39.58 -10.90
CA ALA A 22 -22.55 39.22 -11.51
C ALA A 22 -21.40 39.10 -10.48
N VAL A 23 -21.39 39.96 -9.45
CA VAL A 23 -20.38 39.88 -8.36
C VAL A 23 -20.63 38.65 -7.47
N ALA A 24 -21.89 38.31 -7.17
CA ALA A 24 -22.22 37.13 -6.38
C ALA A 24 -21.90 35.80 -7.12
N LEU A 25 -22.06 35.75 -8.43
CA LEU A 25 -21.74 34.57 -9.25
C LEU A 25 -20.22 34.36 -9.39
N VAL A 26 -19.43 35.43 -9.49
CA VAL A 26 -17.96 35.32 -9.52
C VAL A 26 -17.40 34.96 -8.15
N THR A 27 -18.04 35.38 -7.04
CA THR A 27 -17.58 35.02 -5.69
C THR A 27 -17.90 33.56 -5.34
N CYS A 28 -19.01 33.00 -5.82
CA CYS A 28 -19.32 31.56 -5.65
C CYS A 28 -18.47 30.64 -6.53
N LEU A 29 -17.93 31.11 -7.67
CA LEU A 29 -17.10 30.27 -8.55
C LEU A 29 -15.66 30.09 -8.02
N PHE A 30 -15.19 30.96 -7.11
CA PHE A 30 -13.89 30.79 -6.44
C PHE A 30 -13.94 29.88 -5.20
N LEU A 31 -15.13 29.49 -4.73
CA LEU A 31 -15.30 28.63 -3.54
C LEU A 31 -15.37 27.13 -3.86
N VAL A 32 -15.24 26.74 -5.13
CA VAL A 32 -15.20 25.33 -5.57
C VAL A 32 -13.89 25.03 -6.32
N LEU A 33 -12.80 25.73 -5.99
CA LEU A 33 -11.49 25.14 -6.26
C LEU A 33 -11.29 24.04 -5.20
N PRO A 34 -10.94 22.81 -5.58
CA PRO A 34 -10.49 21.83 -4.60
C PRO A 34 -9.32 22.49 -3.87
N THR A 35 -9.48 22.73 -2.57
CA THR A 35 -8.35 23.09 -1.72
C THR A 35 -7.38 21.93 -1.80
N ARG A 36 -6.34 22.05 -2.63
CA ARG A 36 -5.18 21.18 -2.52
C ARG A 36 -4.65 21.44 -1.12
N THR A 37 -4.91 20.54 -0.19
CA THR A 37 -4.12 20.43 1.03
C THR A 37 -2.67 20.44 0.61
N PRO A 38 -1.79 21.21 1.29
CA PRO A 38 -0.39 21.20 0.95
C PRO A 38 0.11 19.75 0.93
N ALA A 39 0.88 19.40 -0.09
CA ALA A 39 1.64 18.16 -0.13
C ALA A 39 2.59 18.14 1.07
N ALA A 40 2.79 16.98 1.66
CA ALA A 40 3.76 16.82 2.72
C ALA A 40 5.19 17.15 2.24
N GLU A 41 6.00 17.79 3.09
CA GLU A 41 7.39 18.12 2.77
C GLU A 41 8.24 16.85 2.61
N PRO A 42 9.12 16.75 1.59
CA PRO A 42 9.87 15.52 1.30
C PRO A 42 10.61 14.92 2.51
N ALA A 43 11.26 15.77 3.31
CA ALA A 43 11.99 15.34 4.49
C ALA A 43 11.09 14.76 5.60
N GLN A 44 9.83 15.20 5.68
CA GLN A 44 8.86 14.66 6.64
C GLN A 44 8.36 13.29 6.21
N ILE A 45 8.11 13.10 4.91
CA ILE A 45 7.75 11.80 4.34
C ILE A 45 8.89 10.81 4.56
N GLU A 46 10.13 11.21 4.28
CA GLU A 46 11.29 10.33 4.45
C GLU A 46 11.49 9.89 5.91
N ALA A 47 11.35 10.82 6.86
CA ALA A 47 11.38 10.48 8.28
C ALA A 47 10.24 9.53 8.66
N PHE A 48 9.06 9.74 8.09
CA PHE A 48 7.89 8.91 8.35
C PHE A 48 8.04 7.48 7.82
N LEU A 49 8.55 7.30 6.59
CA LEU A 49 8.79 5.98 5.98
C LEU A 49 9.76 5.13 6.79
N LYS A 50 10.79 5.75 7.37
CA LYS A 50 11.72 5.09 8.29
C LYS A 50 11.04 4.61 9.57
N VAL A 51 10.14 5.42 10.12
CA VAL A 51 9.41 5.11 11.36
C VAL A 51 8.39 3.99 11.13
N THR A 52 7.70 3.99 9.98
CA THR A 52 6.69 2.98 9.65
C THR A 52 7.27 1.66 9.13
N GLY A 53 8.60 1.56 8.98
CA GLY A 53 9.27 0.37 8.46
C GLY A 53 9.08 0.15 6.95
N PHE A 54 8.64 1.17 6.22
CA PHE A 54 8.37 1.07 4.78
C PHE A 54 9.63 0.71 3.98
N ASP A 55 10.79 1.29 4.35
CA ASP A 55 12.07 0.99 3.70
C ASP A 55 12.45 -0.50 3.85
N VAL A 56 12.08 -1.12 4.97
CA VAL A 56 12.33 -2.54 5.20
C VAL A 56 11.37 -3.40 4.38
N ALA A 57 10.13 -2.96 4.18
CA ALA A 57 9.20 -3.62 3.26
C ALA A 57 9.74 -3.60 1.82
N LEU A 58 10.35 -2.49 1.37
CA LEU A 58 11.02 -2.42 0.06
C LEU A 58 12.23 -3.37 -0.02
N GLN A 59 13.03 -3.48 1.04
CA GLN A 59 14.13 -4.45 1.09
C GLN A 59 13.63 -5.90 1.02
N SER A 60 12.51 -6.21 1.69
CA SER A 60 11.89 -7.53 1.61
C SER A 60 11.40 -7.84 0.20
N ILE A 61 10.85 -6.85 -0.52
CA ILE A 61 10.51 -7.00 -1.94
C ILE A 61 11.76 -7.34 -2.77
N ALA A 62 12.86 -6.60 -2.58
CA ALA A 62 14.12 -6.87 -3.29
C ALA A 62 14.64 -8.29 -3.02
N GLN A 63 14.58 -8.75 -1.76
CA GLN A 63 14.98 -10.11 -1.41
C GLN A 63 14.10 -11.17 -2.08
N SER A 64 12.78 -10.94 -2.13
CA SER A 64 11.82 -11.86 -2.76
C SER A 64 11.96 -11.93 -4.29
N ALA A 65 12.57 -10.92 -4.92
CA ALA A 65 12.73 -10.87 -6.37
C ALA A 65 13.57 -12.03 -6.93
N GLY A 66 14.48 -12.59 -6.14
CA GLY A 66 15.24 -13.78 -6.51
C GLY A 66 14.36 -14.99 -6.85
N GLU A 67 13.15 -15.06 -6.29
CA GLU A 67 12.18 -16.15 -6.49
C GLU A 67 11.28 -15.94 -7.71
N ALA A 68 11.37 -14.80 -8.40
CA ALA A 68 10.51 -14.51 -9.56
C ALA A 68 10.51 -15.57 -10.68
N PRO A 69 11.60 -16.31 -10.99
CA PRO A 69 11.56 -17.35 -12.01
C PRO A 69 10.53 -18.44 -11.71
N GLN A 70 10.28 -18.73 -10.42
CA GLN A 70 9.26 -19.69 -10.01
C GLN A 70 7.86 -19.26 -10.45
N MET A 71 7.58 -17.95 -10.49
CA MET A 71 6.31 -17.43 -11.00
C MET A 71 6.12 -17.71 -12.50
N LEU A 72 7.22 -17.88 -13.24
CA LEU A 72 7.23 -18.24 -14.66
C LEU A 72 7.23 -19.77 -14.89
N GLY A 73 7.27 -20.56 -13.81
CA GLY A 73 7.46 -22.02 -13.89
C GLY A 73 8.88 -22.43 -14.29
N ALA A 74 9.86 -21.53 -14.13
CA ALA A 74 11.27 -21.78 -14.38
C ALA A 74 12.04 -21.85 -13.06
N GLU A 75 13.18 -22.53 -13.09
CA GLU A 75 14.10 -22.55 -11.95
C GLU A 75 15.07 -21.38 -12.03
N VAL A 76 15.50 -20.85 -10.87
CA VAL A 76 16.51 -19.77 -10.82
C VAL A 76 17.80 -20.18 -11.54
N GLY A 77 18.14 -21.48 -11.48
CA GLY A 77 19.31 -22.04 -12.14
C GLY A 77 19.28 -21.94 -13.67
N ASP A 78 18.10 -21.83 -14.29
CA ASP A 78 17.94 -21.82 -15.76
C ASP A 78 18.51 -20.53 -16.41
N PHE A 79 18.62 -19.46 -15.63
CA PHE A 79 19.12 -18.15 -16.06
C PHE A 79 20.50 -17.80 -15.49
N GLY A 80 21.00 -18.60 -14.53
CA GLY A 80 22.33 -18.46 -13.94
C GLY A 80 22.60 -17.10 -13.25
N LEU A 81 23.88 -16.72 -13.14
CA LEU A 81 24.31 -15.50 -12.44
C LEU A 81 23.86 -14.19 -13.12
N GLU A 82 23.41 -14.23 -14.37
CA GLU A 82 22.87 -13.04 -15.05
C GLU A 82 21.50 -12.65 -14.50
N TRP A 83 20.73 -13.64 -14.02
CA TRP A 83 19.48 -13.41 -13.33
C TRP A 83 19.66 -12.63 -12.04
N GLU A 84 20.56 -13.08 -11.17
CA GLU A 84 20.79 -12.45 -9.86
C GLU A 84 21.15 -10.97 -10.03
N ARG A 85 22.06 -10.66 -10.96
CA ARG A 85 22.44 -9.27 -11.27
C ARG A 85 21.28 -8.46 -11.82
N LEU A 86 20.48 -9.04 -12.72
CA LEU A 86 19.33 -8.34 -13.28
C LEU A 86 18.29 -8.05 -12.20
N ALA A 87 17.99 -9.02 -11.34
CA ALA A 87 17.04 -8.86 -10.24
C ALA A 87 17.54 -7.80 -9.24
N GLU A 88 18.82 -7.81 -8.88
CA GLU A 88 19.44 -6.78 -8.03
C GLU A 88 19.31 -5.39 -8.65
N ASP A 89 19.60 -5.23 -9.95
CA ASP A 89 19.49 -3.95 -10.66
C ASP A 89 18.04 -3.44 -10.72
N VAL A 90 17.09 -4.33 -11.02
CA VAL A 90 15.69 -3.94 -11.22
C VAL A 90 15.03 -3.58 -9.89
N PHE A 91 15.30 -4.37 -8.85
CA PHE A 91 14.73 -4.19 -7.52
C PHE A 91 15.68 -3.46 -6.56
N ASP A 92 16.50 -2.53 -7.09
CA ASP A 92 17.34 -1.67 -6.28
C ASP A 92 16.47 -0.91 -5.22
N PRO A 93 16.73 -1.09 -3.91
CA PRO A 93 15.96 -0.43 -2.86
C PRO A 93 15.97 1.09 -2.93
N VAL A 94 17.04 1.71 -3.43
CA VAL A 94 17.15 3.16 -3.61
C VAL A 94 16.19 3.62 -4.69
N ILE A 95 16.14 2.91 -5.82
CA ILE A 95 15.20 3.23 -6.91
C ILE A 95 13.75 3.09 -6.42
N MET A 96 13.44 1.99 -5.73
CA MET A 96 12.10 1.77 -5.18
C MET A 96 11.72 2.82 -4.13
N HIS A 97 12.66 3.23 -3.28
CA HIS A 97 12.45 4.30 -2.31
C HIS A 97 12.15 5.63 -3.02
N ASP A 98 12.95 6.01 -4.02
CA ASP A 98 12.74 7.27 -4.77
C ASP A 98 11.37 7.30 -5.46
N MET A 99 10.94 6.18 -6.04
CA MET A 99 9.59 6.03 -6.59
C MET A 99 8.51 6.22 -5.52
N ALA A 100 8.67 5.60 -4.36
CA ALA A 100 7.73 5.74 -3.25
C ALA A 100 7.61 7.20 -2.80
N LEU A 101 8.76 7.86 -2.64
CA LEU A 101 8.83 9.26 -2.24
C LEU A 101 8.18 10.18 -3.28
N GLU A 102 8.38 9.95 -4.58
CA GLU A 102 7.73 10.70 -5.65
C GLU A 102 6.20 10.55 -5.60
N ILE A 103 5.69 9.32 -5.47
CA ILE A 103 4.25 9.07 -5.43
C ILE A 103 3.64 9.69 -4.17
N LEU A 104 4.25 9.49 -3.00
CA LEU A 104 3.74 9.97 -1.72
C LEU A 104 3.73 11.50 -1.62
N GLN A 105 4.73 12.20 -2.18
CA GLN A 105 4.70 13.67 -2.24
C GLN A 105 3.46 14.19 -2.98
N GLN A 106 2.94 13.46 -3.95
CA GLN A 106 1.80 13.89 -4.75
C GLN A 106 0.45 13.47 -4.15
N THR A 107 0.45 12.47 -3.26
CA THR A 107 -0.76 11.75 -2.87
C THR A 107 -1.03 11.77 -1.37
N LEU A 108 0.01 11.80 -0.53
CA LEU A 108 -0.13 11.81 0.92
C LEU A 108 -0.51 13.22 1.40
N SER A 109 -1.67 13.34 2.03
CA SER A 109 -2.11 14.60 2.60
C SER A 109 -1.25 14.97 3.83
N THR A 110 -0.95 16.26 3.97
CA THR A 110 -0.23 16.76 5.16
C THR A 110 -0.98 16.43 6.45
N ASP A 111 -2.31 16.48 6.45
CA ASP A 111 -3.13 16.18 7.63
C ASP A 111 -3.00 14.71 8.05
N ALA A 112 -3.04 13.79 7.08
CA ALA A 112 -2.86 12.37 7.34
C ALA A 112 -1.44 12.06 7.85
N LEU A 113 -0.42 12.63 7.20
CA LEU A 113 0.96 12.50 7.65
C LEU A 113 1.16 13.03 9.06
N PHE A 114 0.67 14.25 9.35
CA PHE A 114 0.81 14.87 10.66
C PHE A 114 0.12 14.04 11.75
N HIS A 115 -1.11 13.60 11.50
CA HIS A 115 -1.85 12.76 12.43
C HIS A 115 -1.12 11.44 12.74
N ALA A 116 -0.57 10.78 11.71
CA ALA A 116 0.18 9.55 11.91
C ALA A 116 1.50 9.80 12.66
N ALA A 117 2.22 10.87 12.31
CA ALA A 117 3.46 11.26 12.99
C ALA A 117 3.23 11.57 14.48
N GLU A 118 2.13 12.25 14.84
CA GLU A 118 1.76 12.48 16.25
C GLU A 118 1.52 11.17 17.01
N PHE A 119 0.84 10.20 16.40
CA PHE A 119 0.64 8.89 17.03
C PHE A 119 1.97 8.18 17.26
N TYR A 120 2.83 8.10 16.25
CA TYR A 120 4.13 7.43 16.39
C TYR A 120 5.10 8.16 17.32
N ALA A 121 4.93 9.47 17.52
CA ALA A 121 5.69 10.23 18.51
C ALA A 121 5.21 10.01 19.96
N SER A 122 4.04 9.39 20.17
CA SER A 122 3.54 9.05 21.51
C SER A 122 4.35 7.93 22.18
N ASP A 123 4.22 7.78 23.50
CA ASP A 123 4.87 6.68 24.26
C ASP A 123 4.51 5.29 23.69
N LEU A 124 3.23 5.06 23.41
CA LEU A 124 2.76 3.82 22.82
C LEU A 124 3.33 3.62 21.42
N GLY A 125 3.29 4.67 20.58
CA GLY A 125 3.81 4.63 19.21
C GLY A 125 5.30 4.28 19.16
N GLN A 126 6.12 4.92 20.00
CA GLN A 126 7.55 4.65 20.07
C GLN A 126 7.86 3.21 20.52
N ARG A 127 7.10 2.68 21.50
CA ARG A 127 7.22 1.29 21.92
C ARG A 127 6.86 0.31 20.81
N LEU A 128 5.78 0.59 20.05
CA LEU A 128 5.34 -0.24 18.92
C LEU A 128 6.41 -0.30 17.83
N VAL A 129 6.88 0.86 17.39
CA VAL A 129 7.93 0.99 16.36
C VAL A 129 9.17 0.20 16.74
N ALA A 130 9.58 0.22 18.01
CA ALA A 130 10.74 -0.52 18.48
C ALA A 130 10.59 -2.05 18.30
N VAL A 131 9.42 -2.61 18.60
CA VAL A 131 9.20 -4.06 18.44
C VAL A 131 8.92 -4.45 16.99
N GLU A 132 8.23 -3.60 16.23
CA GLU A 132 7.91 -3.85 14.82
C GLU A 132 9.19 -3.84 13.98
N ASN A 133 10.08 -2.86 14.18
CA ASN A 133 11.38 -2.83 13.51
C ASN A 133 12.29 -4.00 13.93
N ALA A 134 12.22 -4.44 15.20
CA ALA A 134 12.99 -5.60 15.65
C ALA A 134 12.48 -6.91 15.04
N ALA A 135 11.16 -7.07 14.92
CA ALA A 135 10.55 -8.26 14.31
C ALA A 135 10.84 -8.35 12.81
N GLN A 136 10.96 -7.21 12.13
CA GLN A 136 11.24 -7.15 10.69
C GLN A 136 12.69 -7.54 10.32
N LEU A 137 13.62 -7.53 11.28
CA LEU A 137 15.02 -7.92 11.08
C LEU A 137 15.30 -9.42 11.28
N ASP A 138 14.32 -10.18 11.75
CA ASP A 138 14.45 -11.63 12.00
C ASP A 138 14.11 -12.44 10.74
N ASP A 139 14.87 -13.51 10.43
CA ASP A 139 14.74 -14.28 9.18
C ASP A 139 13.47 -15.15 9.09
N GLY A 140 12.57 -15.01 10.06
CA GLY A 140 11.19 -15.50 10.03
C GLY A 140 11.02 -16.99 10.35
N THR A 141 12.06 -17.82 10.25
CA THR A 141 11.89 -19.28 10.43
C THR A 141 11.72 -19.67 11.89
N ALA A 142 12.60 -19.21 12.78
CA ALA A 142 12.49 -19.44 14.22
C ALA A 142 11.29 -18.69 14.86
N ALA A 143 10.94 -17.52 14.30
CA ALA A 143 9.79 -16.73 14.74
C ALA A 143 8.43 -17.39 14.43
N ARG A 144 8.33 -18.17 13.34
CA ARG A 144 7.07 -18.81 12.91
C ARG A 144 6.57 -19.85 13.91
N GLU A 145 7.44 -20.78 14.31
CA GLU A 145 7.09 -21.87 15.24
C GLU A 145 6.70 -21.32 16.62
N GLU A 146 7.44 -20.32 17.11
CA GLU A 146 7.13 -19.66 18.37
C GLU A 146 5.79 -18.92 18.29
N GLY A 147 5.53 -18.21 17.20
CA GLY A 147 4.25 -17.54 16.97
C GLY A 147 3.08 -18.51 16.96
N ASP A 148 3.17 -19.62 16.24
CA ASP A 148 2.13 -20.64 16.21
C ASP A 148 1.88 -21.25 17.60
N ARG A 149 2.96 -21.47 18.37
CA ARG A 149 2.88 -21.94 19.77
C ARG A 149 2.17 -20.92 20.67
N LEU A 150 2.47 -19.63 20.54
CA LEU A 150 1.82 -18.56 21.29
C LEU A 150 0.33 -18.47 20.95
N VAL A 151 -0.01 -18.52 19.66
CA VAL A 151 -1.40 -18.50 19.18
C VAL A 151 -2.20 -19.68 19.72
N ALA A 152 -1.62 -20.89 19.71
CA ALA A 152 -2.29 -22.08 20.27
C ALA A 152 -2.55 -21.93 21.78
N GLN A 153 -1.60 -21.37 22.54
CA GLN A 153 -1.79 -21.11 23.97
C GLN A 153 -2.87 -20.05 24.22
N MET A 154 -2.88 -18.98 23.42
CA MET A 154 -3.91 -17.94 23.48
C MET A 154 -5.30 -18.51 23.18
N ALA A 155 -5.42 -19.35 22.15
CA ALA A 155 -6.67 -19.98 21.77
C ALA A 155 -7.21 -20.92 22.85
N ALA A 156 -6.33 -21.72 23.48
CA ALA A 156 -6.70 -22.61 24.58
C ALA A 156 -7.23 -21.89 25.82
N ARG A 157 -6.95 -20.58 25.96
CA ARG A 157 -7.37 -19.76 27.10
C ARG A 157 -8.44 -18.73 26.75
N ASP A 158 -8.95 -18.75 25.51
CA ASP A 158 -9.86 -17.73 24.97
C ASP A 158 -9.31 -16.30 25.14
N ASP A 159 -8.00 -16.13 24.86
CA ASP A 159 -7.31 -14.86 25.05
C ASP A 159 -7.87 -13.79 24.07
N PRO A 160 -8.33 -12.62 24.58
CA PRO A 160 -8.90 -11.57 23.73
C PRO A 160 -7.91 -11.00 22.69
N ARG A 161 -6.60 -11.19 22.87
CA ARG A 161 -5.57 -10.73 21.92
C ARG A 161 -5.77 -11.29 20.51
N ILE A 162 -6.27 -12.52 20.37
CA ILE A 162 -6.54 -13.10 19.04
C ILE A 162 -7.54 -12.23 18.26
N GLY A 163 -8.60 -11.76 18.92
CA GLY A 163 -9.57 -10.86 18.31
C GLY A 163 -8.94 -9.52 17.94
N ILE A 164 -8.11 -8.97 18.83
CA ILE A 164 -7.45 -7.68 18.62
C ILE A 164 -6.46 -7.74 17.45
N PHE A 165 -5.66 -8.80 17.33
CA PHE A 165 -4.74 -8.99 16.19
C PHE A 165 -5.48 -9.10 14.86
N LYS A 166 -6.64 -9.77 14.84
CA LYS A 166 -7.49 -9.83 13.65
C LYS A 166 -8.03 -8.45 13.28
N GLU A 167 -8.51 -7.68 14.26
CA GLU A 167 -8.99 -6.31 14.03
C GLU A 167 -7.87 -5.37 13.55
N MET A 168 -6.67 -5.53 14.09
CA MET A 168 -5.48 -4.80 13.69
C MET A 168 -5.10 -5.09 12.24
N ASN A 169 -5.01 -6.37 11.86
CA ASN A 169 -4.77 -6.79 10.46
C ASN A 169 -5.81 -6.17 9.52
N SER A 170 -7.11 -6.24 9.87
CA SER A 170 -8.14 -5.59 9.07
C SER A 170 -8.01 -4.06 8.99
N ALA A 171 -7.50 -3.40 10.02
CA ALA A 171 -7.34 -1.95 10.05
C ALA A 171 -6.19 -1.45 9.14
N ILE A 172 -5.15 -2.26 8.94
CA ILE A 172 -4.00 -1.95 8.07
C ILE A 172 -4.16 -2.44 6.62
N GLY A 173 -5.37 -2.82 6.20
CA GLY A 173 -5.69 -3.24 4.82
C GLY A 173 -6.12 -4.70 4.69
N GLY A 174 -5.79 -5.56 5.67
CA GLY A 174 -6.27 -6.92 5.74
C GLY A 174 -5.65 -7.90 4.73
N THR A 175 -5.88 -9.18 4.99
CA THR A 175 -5.37 -10.27 4.15
C THR A 175 -5.98 -10.29 2.74
N GLU A 176 -7.24 -9.88 2.58
CA GLU A 176 -7.91 -9.86 1.27
C GLU A 176 -7.26 -8.87 0.29
N SER A 177 -6.93 -7.66 0.76
CA SER A 177 -6.26 -6.64 -0.07
C SER A 177 -4.88 -7.12 -0.52
N ALA A 178 -4.11 -7.70 0.41
CA ALA A 178 -2.79 -8.25 0.11
C ALA A 178 -2.86 -9.39 -0.92
N ILE A 179 -3.84 -10.30 -0.80
CA ILE A 179 -4.06 -11.38 -1.76
C ILE A 179 -4.37 -10.83 -3.15
N ARG A 180 -5.28 -9.86 -3.22
CA ARG A 180 -5.63 -9.24 -4.49
C ARG A 180 -4.40 -8.59 -5.13
N ALA A 181 -3.59 -7.90 -4.35
CA ALA A 181 -2.35 -7.29 -4.83
C ALA A 181 -1.36 -8.33 -5.37
N VAL A 182 -1.11 -9.42 -4.64
CA VAL A 182 -0.24 -10.52 -5.09
C VAL A 182 -0.73 -11.10 -6.41
N GLN A 183 -2.04 -11.34 -6.55
CA GLN A 183 -2.62 -11.84 -7.80
C GLN A 183 -2.46 -10.84 -8.95
N GLU A 184 -2.70 -9.54 -8.73
CA GLU A 184 -2.53 -8.52 -9.76
C GLU A 184 -1.06 -8.38 -10.20
N ILE A 185 -0.11 -8.41 -9.24
CA ILE A 185 1.32 -8.41 -9.52
C ILE A 185 1.70 -9.62 -10.39
N GLN A 186 1.23 -10.82 -10.00
CA GLN A 186 1.52 -12.04 -10.75
C GLN A 186 0.93 -12.00 -12.17
N VAL A 187 -0.30 -11.51 -12.33
CA VAL A 187 -0.92 -11.36 -13.66
C VAL A 187 -0.15 -10.37 -14.51
N ARG A 188 0.21 -9.19 -13.97
CA ARG A 188 1.01 -8.17 -14.67
C ARG A 188 2.36 -8.72 -15.10
N PHE A 189 3.05 -9.42 -14.21
CA PHE A 189 4.35 -10.02 -14.51
C PHE A 189 4.26 -11.06 -15.63
N LEU A 190 3.33 -12.01 -15.53
CA LEU A 190 3.13 -13.05 -16.54
C LEU A 190 2.73 -12.48 -17.90
N MET A 191 1.89 -11.45 -17.90
CA MET A 191 1.52 -10.71 -19.11
C MET A 191 2.72 -10.02 -19.75
N ALA A 192 3.54 -9.33 -18.95
CA ALA A 192 4.75 -8.66 -19.42
C ALA A 192 5.77 -9.67 -19.96
N ALA A 193 5.98 -10.79 -19.26
CA ALA A 193 6.88 -11.87 -19.66
C ALA A 193 6.41 -12.53 -20.98
N ASN A 194 5.10 -12.75 -21.14
CA ASN A 194 4.52 -13.27 -22.38
C ASN A 194 4.68 -12.27 -23.54
N ALA A 195 4.42 -10.99 -23.31
CA ALA A 195 4.63 -9.94 -24.32
C ALA A 195 6.11 -9.78 -24.70
N ALA A 196 7.01 -10.07 -23.77
CA ALA A 196 8.44 -10.12 -23.97
C ALA A 196 8.91 -11.41 -24.68
N GLY A 197 8.06 -12.42 -24.84
CA GLY A 197 8.40 -13.70 -25.46
C GLY A 197 9.21 -14.64 -24.54
N ILE A 198 9.21 -14.38 -23.23
CA ILE A 198 9.92 -15.19 -22.24
C ILE A 198 9.13 -16.47 -21.90
N VAL A 199 7.81 -16.35 -21.83
CA VAL A 199 6.90 -17.48 -21.57
C VAL A 199 5.80 -17.52 -22.61
N GLU A 200 5.27 -18.72 -22.86
CA GLU A 200 4.05 -18.90 -23.64
C GLU A 200 2.90 -19.25 -22.69
N LEU A 201 1.93 -18.35 -22.56
CA LEU A 201 0.76 -18.61 -21.71
C LEU A 201 -0.19 -19.62 -22.37
N GLN A 202 -0.49 -20.70 -21.65
CA GLN A 202 -1.45 -21.71 -22.11
C GLN A 202 -2.91 -21.27 -21.98
N VAL A 203 -3.16 -20.21 -21.21
CA VAL A 203 -4.48 -19.64 -20.96
C VAL A 203 -4.45 -18.14 -21.24
N ASP A 204 -5.60 -17.58 -21.61
CA ASP A 204 -5.75 -16.14 -21.68
C ASP A 204 -5.78 -15.50 -20.26
N VAL A 205 -5.86 -14.18 -20.22
CA VAL A 205 -5.85 -13.41 -18.97
C VAL A 205 -7.01 -13.78 -18.05
N GLU A 206 -8.18 -14.07 -18.63
CA GLU A 206 -9.37 -14.46 -17.84
C GLU A 206 -9.19 -15.84 -17.22
N GLY A 207 -8.63 -16.79 -17.98
CA GLY A 207 -8.25 -18.12 -17.52
C GLY A 207 -7.18 -18.05 -16.43
N LEU A 208 -6.13 -17.24 -16.59
CA LEU A 208 -5.10 -17.04 -15.57
C LEU A 208 -5.71 -16.50 -14.27
N ARG A 209 -6.56 -15.46 -14.36
CA ARG A 209 -7.26 -14.92 -13.19
C ARG A 209 -8.19 -15.95 -12.54
N ALA A 210 -8.79 -16.86 -13.32
CA ALA A 210 -9.61 -17.94 -12.77
C ALA A 210 -8.79 -18.95 -11.96
N LEU A 211 -7.61 -19.35 -12.47
CA LEU A 211 -6.69 -20.24 -11.76
C LEU A 211 -6.21 -19.63 -10.43
N LEU A 212 -5.87 -18.35 -10.43
CA LEU A 212 -5.43 -17.66 -9.22
C LEU A 212 -6.54 -17.56 -8.16
N ARG A 213 -7.80 -17.36 -8.59
CA ARG A 213 -8.97 -17.38 -7.69
C ARG A 213 -9.23 -18.74 -7.06
N GLU A 214 -8.90 -19.84 -7.75
CA GLU A 214 -9.06 -21.19 -7.20
C GLU A 214 -8.17 -21.41 -5.96
N GLN A 215 -6.99 -20.78 -5.94
CA GLN A 215 -6.00 -20.89 -4.85
C GLN A 215 -6.25 -19.88 -3.71
N GLU A 216 -7.17 -18.93 -3.90
CA GLU A 216 -7.41 -17.80 -2.98
C GLU A 216 -7.74 -18.27 -1.55
N GLY A 217 -8.56 -19.32 -1.41
CA GLY A 217 -8.98 -19.83 -0.11
C GLY A 217 -7.84 -20.43 0.72
N GLU A 218 -6.88 -21.10 0.08
CA GLU A 218 -5.70 -21.63 0.75
C GLU A 218 -4.75 -20.50 1.17
N MET A 219 -4.47 -19.58 0.25
CA MET A 219 -3.64 -18.41 0.49
C MET A 219 -4.20 -17.55 1.64
N HIS A 220 -5.52 -17.35 1.67
CA HIS A 220 -6.18 -16.65 2.78
C HIS A 220 -5.93 -17.31 4.13
N ARG A 221 -6.05 -18.64 4.23
CA ARG A 221 -5.78 -19.36 5.48
C ARG A 221 -4.32 -19.27 5.87
N ALA A 222 -3.41 -19.48 4.93
CA ALA A 222 -1.96 -19.45 5.17
C ALA A 222 -1.50 -18.07 5.66
N MET A 223 -1.90 -17.00 4.95
CA MET A 223 -1.56 -15.62 5.31
C MET A 223 -2.22 -15.19 6.62
N SER A 224 -3.48 -15.56 6.86
CA SER A 224 -4.15 -15.24 8.13
C SER A 224 -3.45 -15.88 9.32
N ALA A 225 -3.01 -17.14 9.19
CA ALA A 225 -2.25 -17.83 10.22
C ALA A 225 -0.88 -17.18 10.44
N ALA A 226 -0.17 -16.84 9.35
CA ALA A 226 1.12 -16.17 9.41
C ALA A 226 1.05 -14.80 10.09
N ASN A 227 0.07 -13.97 9.72
CA ASN A 227 -0.14 -12.66 10.31
C ASN A 227 -0.45 -12.77 11.81
N LEU A 228 -1.25 -13.77 12.21
CA LEU A 228 -1.61 -13.98 13.61
C LEU A 228 -0.41 -14.44 14.44
N ALA A 229 0.40 -15.36 13.91
CA ALA A 229 1.62 -15.84 14.55
C ALA A 229 2.66 -14.71 14.70
N ASN A 230 2.90 -13.93 13.64
CA ASN A 230 3.79 -12.78 13.68
C ASN A 230 3.30 -11.76 14.73
N SER A 231 2.01 -11.40 14.70
CA SER A 231 1.43 -10.49 15.71
C SER A 231 1.62 -11.01 17.14
N ALA A 232 1.47 -12.31 17.37
CA ALA A 232 1.64 -12.90 18.68
C ALA A 232 3.07 -12.76 19.22
N VAL A 233 4.09 -12.91 18.36
CA VAL A 233 5.50 -12.70 18.72
C VAL A 233 5.80 -11.22 18.91
N THR A 234 5.48 -10.40 17.91
CA THR A 234 5.82 -8.97 17.86
C THR A 234 5.21 -8.20 19.03
N TYR A 235 3.96 -8.49 19.38
CA TYR A 235 3.25 -7.77 20.45
C TYR A 235 3.15 -8.54 21.77
N GLN A 236 3.95 -9.59 21.97
CA GLN A 236 3.88 -10.43 23.19
C GLN A 236 3.98 -9.60 24.49
N GLY A 237 4.83 -8.55 24.48
CA GLY A 237 5.11 -7.68 25.62
C GLY A 237 4.07 -6.58 25.87
N PHE A 238 3.05 -6.44 25.03
CA PHE A 238 2.06 -5.36 25.15
C PHE A 238 0.86 -5.79 25.98
N SER A 239 0.21 -4.84 26.65
CA SER A 239 -1.05 -5.08 27.36
C SER A 239 -2.23 -5.14 26.39
N VAL A 240 -3.36 -5.72 26.83
CA VAL A 240 -4.61 -5.70 26.06
C VAL A 240 -5.10 -4.26 25.83
N GLU A 241 -4.89 -3.37 26.80
CA GLU A 241 -5.26 -1.96 26.70
C GLU A 241 -4.42 -1.25 25.64
N ASP A 242 -3.10 -1.43 25.65
CA ASP A 242 -2.20 -0.88 24.63
C ASP A 242 -2.61 -1.34 23.22
N MET A 243 -2.91 -2.63 23.05
CA MET A 243 -3.29 -3.18 21.75
C MET A 243 -4.65 -2.64 21.27
N ARG A 244 -5.59 -2.40 22.19
CA ARG A 244 -6.87 -1.75 21.84
C ARG A 244 -6.67 -0.29 21.46
N ALA A 245 -5.80 0.42 22.17
CA ALA A 245 -5.45 1.81 21.84
C ALA A 245 -4.79 1.89 20.45
N TYR A 246 -3.90 0.94 20.13
CA TYR A 246 -3.30 0.86 18.81
C TYR A 246 -4.35 0.60 17.71
N VAL A 247 -5.22 -0.40 17.88
CA VAL A 247 -6.31 -0.66 16.93
C VAL A 247 -7.23 0.55 16.76
N ALA A 248 -7.50 1.31 17.83
CA ALA A 248 -8.29 2.53 17.74
C ALA A 248 -7.59 3.61 16.90
N ALA A 249 -6.27 3.78 17.07
CA ALA A 249 -5.47 4.68 16.23
C ALA A 249 -5.48 4.25 14.76
N LEU A 250 -5.26 2.96 14.47
CA LEU A 250 -5.29 2.39 13.12
C LEU A 250 -6.65 2.57 12.44
N LYS A 251 -7.74 2.55 13.20
CA LYS A 251 -9.10 2.73 12.68
C LYS A 251 -9.47 4.19 12.42
N HIS A 252 -8.66 5.16 12.87
CA HIS A 252 -8.92 6.57 12.62
C HIS A 252 -8.86 6.88 11.11
N PRO A 253 -9.79 7.69 10.54
CA PRO A 253 -9.86 7.91 9.10
C PRO A 253 -8.54 8.37 8.46
N LEU A 254 -7.84 9.29 9.12
CA LEU A 254 -6.54 9.78 8.63
C LEU A 254 -5.46 8.70 8.67
N MET A 255 -5.45 7.83 9.68
CA MET A 255 -4.51 6.72 9.74
C MET A 255 -4.82 5.65 8.70
N LYS A 256 -6.10 5.39 8.44
CA LYS A 256 -6.52 4.49 7.36
C LYS A 256 -6.07 5.00 6.00
N GLU A 257 -6.23 6.29 5.72
CA GLU A 257 -5.73 6.90 4.48
C GLU A 257 -4.23 6.65 4.30
N VAL A 258 -3.43 6.80 5.38
CA VAL A 258 -1.99 6.50 5.34
C VAL A 258 -1.74 5.04 4.96
N TYR A 259 -2.34 4.07 5.65
CA TYR A 259 -2.06 2.65 5.38
C TYR A 259 -2.58 2.20 4.02
N GLU A 260 -3.76 2.67 3.61
CA GLU A 260 -4.29 2.41 2.27
C GLU A 260 -3.33 2.93 1.20
N LEU A 261 -2.79 4.14 1.39
CA LEU A 261 -1.83 4.73 0.45
C LEU A 261 -0.48 4.03 0.47
N LEU A 262 0.10 3.75 1.64
CA LEU A 262 1.38 3.05 1.75
C LEU A 262 1.30 1.66 1.10
N ASN A 263 0.24 0.89 1.38
CA ASN A 263 0.01 -0.41 0.73
C ASN A 263 -0.11 -0.27 -0.78
N ALA A 264 -0.90 0.70 -1.27
CA ALA A 264 -1.07 0.91 -2.70
C ALA A 264 0.25 1.28 -3.39
N VAL A 265 1.06 2.14 -2.77
CA VAL A 265 2.39 2.52 -3.28
C VAL A 265 3.33 1.32 -3.30
N GLN A 266 3.37 0.53 -2.23
CA GLN A 266 4.18 -0.69 -2.17
C GLN A 266 3.81 -1.66 -3.30
N PHE A 267 2.52 -1.94 -3.48
CA PHE A 267 2.05 -2.86 -4.53
C PHE A 267 2.30 -2.34 -5.94
N GLU A 268 2.12 -1.04 -6.17
CA GLU A 268 2.38 -0.44 -7.48
C GLU A 268 3.87 -0.47 -7.82
N ILE A 269 4.75 -0.16 -6.86
CA ILE A 269 6.21 -0.30 -7.04
C ILE A 269 6.55 -1.74 -7.35
N GLN A 270 6.07 -2.70 -6.54
CA GLN A 270 6.37 -4.11 -6.75
C GLN A 270 5.92 -4.57 -8.15
N ALA A 271 4.68 -4.26 -8.55
CA ALA A 271 4.16 -4.59 -9.88
C ALA A 271 5.03 -3.98 -10.99
N ASN A 272 5.36 -2.69 -10.87
CA ASN A 272 6.19 -1.99 -11.85
C ASN A 272 7.60 -2.59 -11.96
N ARG A 273 8.21 -3.01 -10.84
CA ARG A 273 9.51 -3.69 -10.84
C ARG A 273 9.45 -5.05 -11.54
N PHE A 274 8.40 -5.83 -11.31
CA PHE A 274 8.21 -7.10 -12.04
C PHE A 274 7.99 -6.88 -13.55
N GLU A 275 7.25 -5.84 -13.96
CA GLU A 275 7.10 -5.50 -15.38
C GLU A 275 8.44 -5.12 -16.02
N GLU A 276 9.25 -4.30 -15.33
CA GLU A 276 10.59 -3.93 -15.79
C GLU A 276 11.52 -5.16 -15.89
N LEU A 277 11.44 -6.07 -14.90
CA LEU A 277 12.16 -7.33 -14.91
C LEU A 277 11.84 -8.13 -16.17
N ALA A 278 10.55 -8.38 -16.43
CA ALA A 278 10.09 -9.09 -17.63
C ALA A 278 10.56 -8.41 -18.93
N HIS A 279 10.58 -7.08 -18.98
CA HIS A 279 11.06 -6.35 -20.15
C HIS A 279 12.56 -6.53 -20.41
N ARG A 280 13.38 -6.52 -19.36
CA ARG A 280 14.84 -6.70 -19.44
C ARG A 280 15.26 -8.17 -19.59
N MET A 281 14.42 -9.12 -19.19
CA MET A 281 14.67 -10.55 -19.44
C MET A 281 14.82 -10.91 -20.91
N ARG A 282 14.31 -10.09 -21.86
CA ARG A 282 14.50 -10.32 -23.30
C ARG A 282 15.97 -10.36 -23.73
N ASP A 283 16.81 -9.70 -22.96
CA ASP A 283 18.24 -9.59 -23.22
C ASP A 283 19.03 -10.72 -22.53
N LEU A 284 18.38 -11.54 -21.70
CA LEU A 284 18.99 -12.73 -21.10
C LEU A 284 18.95 -13.88 -22.11
N GLN A 285 20.12 -14.46 -22.41
CA GLN A 285 20.17 -15.72 -23.14
C GLN A 285 19.95 -16.89 -22.18
N PRO A 286 19.04 -17.83 -22.47
CA PRO A 286 18.93 -19.06 -21.69
C PRO A 286 20.28 -19.78 -21.67
N VAL A 287 20.69 -20.31 -20.51
CA VAL A 287 21.90 -21.12 -20.43
C VAL A 287 21.68 -22.36 -21.31
N GLN A 288 22.46 -22.51 -22.38
CA GLN A 288 22.45 -23.73 -23.18
C GLN A 288 23.17 -24.83 -22.38
N ASP A 289 22.51 -25.97 -22.17
CA ASP A 289 23.16 -27.17 -21.65
C ASP A 289 24.37 -27.52 -22.52
N LEU A 290 25.56 -27.55 -21.90
CA LEU A 290 26.83 -27.97 -22.50
C LEU A 290 26.99 -29.49 -22.49
#